data_AF-A0A924E4E4-F1
#
_entry.id   AF-A0A924E4E4-F1
#
_cell.length_a   1.000
_cell.length_b   1.000
_cell.length_c   1.000
_cell.angle_alpha   90.00
_cell.angle_beta   90.00
_cell.angle_gamma   90.00
#
_symmetry.space_group_name_H-M   'P 1'
#
loop_
_entity.id
_entity.type
_entity.pdbx_description
1 polymer ?
#
loop_
_entity_poly.entity_id
_entity_poly.type
_entity_poly.pdbx_seq_one_letter_code
_entity_poly.pdbx_strand_id
1 'polypeptide(L)'
;MSHSFFREADGHIVLAQWPNIPLSGWLVFKILSRIIANGQLKTGFEQLSMAFLFAWAVLKILQGVNHFRRILGLVILLMISVSFFK
;
A
#
# COMPACT_ATOMS: atom_id res chain seq x y z
N MET A 1 -18.48 24.40 -10.67
CA MET A 1 -17.85 23.07 -10.79
C MET A 1 -16.35 23.27 -10.91
N SER A 2 -15.59 23.12 -9.83
CA SER A 2 -14.13 23.29 -9.83
C SER A 2 -13.48 21.91 -9.84
N HIS A 3 -12.72 21.61 -10.89
CA HIS A 3 -11.93 20.39 -11.00
C HIS A 3 -10.72 20.46 -10.06
N SER A 4 -10.93 20.19 -8.78
CA SER A 4 -9.84 20.10 -7.81
C SER A 4 -9.26 18.68 -7.79
N PHE A 5 -8.41 18.40 -8.79
CA PHE A 5 -7.62 17.17 -8.84
C PHE A 5 -6.67 17.00 -7.62
N PHE A 6 -6.44 18.06 -6.83
CA PHE A 6 -5.46 18.10 -5.75
C PHE A 6 -5.85 18.90 -4.49
N ARG A 7 -7.11 19.33 -4.34
CA ARG A 7 -7.55 20.11 -3.16
C ARG A 7 -8.94 19.69 -2.68
N GLU A 8 -9.05 19.32 -1.42
CA GLU A 8 -10.31 19.46 -0.66
C GLU A 8 -10.52 20.96 -0.33
N ALA A 9 -11.76 21.33 -0.04
CA ALA A 9 -12.24 22.72 0.12
C ALA A 9 -11.63 23.47 1.32
N ASP A 10 -10.82 22.79 2.13
CA ASP A 10 -10.27 23.15 3.43
C ASP A 10 -8.74 23.39 3.39
N GLY A 11 -8.10 23.30 2.23
CA GLY A 11 -6.72 23.76 2.04
C GLY A 11 -5.63 22.86 2.65
N HIS A 12 -5.99 21.67 3.16
CA HIS A 12 -5.01 20.72 3.69
C HIS A 12 -4.37 19.88 2.57
N ILE A 13 -3.05 19.75 2.62
CA ILE A 13 -2.28 18.90 1.70
C ILE A 13 -2.55 17.43 2.07
N VAL A 14 -3.52 16.80 1.40
CA VAL A 14 -4.01 15.43 1.67
C VAL A 14 -3.02 14.32 1.25
N LEU A 15 -1.72 14.63 1.10
CA LEU A 15 -0.70 13.63 0.77
C LEU A 15 -0.38 12.73 1.96
N ALA A 16 -0.46 13.21 3.20
CA ALA A 16 -0.13 12.45 4.40
C ALA A 16 -1.27 12.49 5.42
N GLN A 17 -2.27 11.61 5.26
CA GLN A 17 -3.14 11.26 6.38
C GLN A 17 -2.56 9.98 6.97
N TRP A 18 -2.03 10.12 8.19
CA TRP A 18 -1.65 9.04 9.08
C TRP A 18 -2.82 8.77 10.05
N PRO A 19 -3.10 7.50 10.42
CA PRO A 19 -2.25 6.31 10.22
C PRO A 19 -2.65 5.44 9.02
N ASN A 20 -1.67 4.95 8.26
CA ASN A 20 -1.88 3.91 7.23
C ASN A 20 -1.45 2.54 7.78
N ILE A 21 -2.27 1.95 8.67
CA ILE A 21 -2.02 0.64 9.31
C ILE A 21 -1.52 -0.42 8.33
N PRO A 22 -2.10 -0.58 7.12
CA PRO A 22 -1.65 -1.62 6.20
C PRO A 22 -0.24 -1.39 5.66
N LEU A 23 0.16 -0.14 5.47
CA LEU A 23 1.51 0.20 4.99
C LEU A 23 2.55 -0.03 6.08
N SER A 24 2.21 0.30 7.33
CA SER A 24 3.07 0.02 8.49
C SER A 24 3.25 -1.49 8.66
N GLY A 25 2.18 -2.28 8.55
CA GLY A 25 2.25 -3.75 8.58
C GLY A 25 3.15 -4.31 7.47
N TRP A 26 2.98 -3.85 6.24
CA TRP A 26 3.86 -4.24 5.12
C TRP A 26 5.33 -3.98 5.45
N LEU A 27 5.65 -2.78 5.93
CA LEU A 27 7.02 -2.36 6.22
C LEU A 27 7.64 -3.21 7.34
N VAL A 28 6.91 -3.43 8.44
CA VAL A 28 7.36 -4.24 9.57
C VAL A 28 7.67 -5.67 9.12
N PHE A 29 6.75 -6.34 8.44
CA PHE A 29 6.99 -7.71 7.98
C PHE A 29 8.06 -7.79 6.89
N LYS A 30 8.21 -6.74 6.07
CA LYS A 30 9.30 -6.69 5.09
C LYS A 30 10.66 -6.63 5.78
N ILE A 31 10.80 -5.78 6.79
CA ILE A 31 12.04 -5.67 7.57
C ILE A 31 12.33 -6.99 8.29
N LEU A 32 11.33 -7.59 8.94
CA LEU A 32 11.47 -8.88 9.61
C LEU A 32 11.93 -9.98 8.63
N SER A 33 11.35 -10.05 7.44
CA SER A 33 11.76 -11.01 6.40
C SER A 33 13.22 -10.84 5.94
N ARG A 34 13.78 -9.63 6.05
CA ARG A 34 15.17 -9.35 5.65
C ARG A 34 16.18 -9.70 6.74
N ILE A 35 15.76 -9.67 8.00
CA ILE A 35 16.60 -10.05 9.15
C ILE A 35 16.67 -11.58 9.27
N ILE A 36 15.60 -12.30 8.92
CA ILE A 36 15.60 -13.76 8.92
C ILE A 36 16.40 -14.29 7.73
N ALA A 37 17.46 -15.05 8.04
CA ALA A 37 18.39 -15.56 7.04
C ALA A 37 17.70 -16.47 6.01
N ASN A 38 17.04 -17.55 6.44
CA ASN A 38 16.36 -18.52 5.57
C ASN A 38 15.32 -19.37 6.34
N GLY A 39 14.41 -20.02 5.62
CA GLY A 39 13.46 -21.00 6.15
C GLY A 39 11.98 -20.58 6.00
N GLN A 40 11.08 -21.45 6.45
CA GLN A 40 9.62 -21.26 6.34
C GLN A 40 9.13 -19.96 6.97
N LEU A 41 9.76 -19.51 8.07
CA LEU A 41 9.43 -18.25 8.74
C LEU A 41 9.70 -17.02 7.86
N LYS A 42 10.79 -17.03 7.08
CA LYS A 42 11.09 -15.94 6.14
C LYS A 42 9.99 -15.84 5.09
N THR A 43 9.63 -16.99 4.49
CA THR A 43 8.54 -17.07 3.50
C THR A 43 7.20 -16.61 4.07
N GLY A 44 6.88 -17.00 5.31
CA GLY A 44 5.67 -16.54 5.99
C GLY A 44 5.64 -15.00 6.17
N PHE A 45 6.76 -14.38 6.56
CA PHE A 45 6.86 -12.93 6.66
C PHE A 45 6.82 -12.21 5.31
N GLU A 46 7.39 -12.80 4.26
CA GLU A 46 7.28 -12.25 2.89
C GLU A 46 5.82 -12.28 2.41
N GLN A 47 5.12 -13.40 2.62
CA GLN A 47 3.70 -13.53 2.29
C GLN A 47 2.84 -12.55 3.08
N LEU A 48 3.10 -12.40 4.38
CA LEU A 48 2.35 -11.48 5.22
C LEU A 48 2.60 -10.02 4.83
N SER A 49 3.85 -9.66 4.57
CA SER A 49 4.21 -8.35 4.02
C SER A 49 3.43 -8.07 2.72
N MET A 50 3.40 -9.03 1.80
CA MET A 50 2.68 -8.92 0.54
C MET A 50 1.15 -8.78 0.74
N ALA A 51 0.56 -9.51 1.68
CA ALA A 51 -0.86 -9.40 2.03
C ALA A 51 -1.22 -8.01 2.58
N PHE A 52 -0.37 -7.43 3.42
CA PHE A 52 -0.55 -6.08 3.93
C PHE A 52 -0.47 -5.02 2.82
N LEU A 53 0.48 -5.17 1.89
CA LEU A 53 0.60 -4.27 0.74
C LEU A 53 -0.59 -4.38 -0.21
N PHE A 54 -1.07 -5.59 -0.45
CA PHE A 54 -2.28 -5.85 -1.22
C PHE A 54 -3.51 -5.20 -0.58
N ALA A 55 -3.72 -5.41 0.72
CA ALA A 55 -4.82 -4.80 1.46
C ALA A 55 -4.74 -3.27 1.40
N TRP A 56 -3.54 -2.70 1.55
CA TRP A 56 -3.32 -1.26 1.37
C TRP A 56 -3.75 -0.79 -0.02
N ALA A 57 -3.33 -1.49 -1.08
CA ALA A 57 -3.64 -1.13 -2.46
C ALA A 57 -5.15 -1.14 -2.72
N VAL A 58 -5.84 -2.20 -2.31
CA VAL A 58 -7.31 -2.31 -2.42
C VAL A 58 -8.00 -1.18 -1.65
N LEU A 59 -7.58 -0.90 -0.41
CA LEU A 59 -8.14 0.20 0.39
C LEU A 59 -7.92 1.56 -0.27
N LYS A 60 -6.76 1.80 -0.90
CA LYS A 60 -6.51 3.07 -1.61
C LYS A 60 -7.32 3.23 -2.89
N ILE A 61 -7.64 2.14 -3.57
CA ILE A 61 -8.52 2.16 -4.74
C ILE A 61 -9.96 2.48 -4.30
N LEU A 62 -10.45 1.78 -3.27
CA LEU A 62 -11.85 1.89 -2.83
C LEU A 62 -12.13 3.17 -2.03
N GLN A 63 -11.24 3.53 -1.11
CA GLN A 63 -11.45 4.60 -0.12
C GLN A 63 -10.49 5.79 -0.30
N GLY A 64 -9.72 5.83 -1.38
CA GLY A 64 -8.84 6.96 -1.66
C GLY A 64 -9.66 8.23 -1.91
N VAL A 65 -9.53 9.25 -1.06
CA VAL A 65 -10.12 10.58 -1.28
C VAL A 65 -9.44 11.35 -2.43
N ASN A 66 -8.19 10.98 -2.74
CA ASN A 66 -7.38 11.61 -3.80
C ASN A 66 -7.17 10.64 -4.97
N HIS A 67 -7.36 11.13 -6.21
CA HIS A 67 -7.09 10.42 -7.45
C HIS A 67 -5.66 9.86 -7.50
N PHE A 68 -4.68 10.61 -6.98
CA PHE A 68 -3.29 10.15 -6.90
C PHE A 68 -3.17 8.86 -6.07
N ARG A 69 -3.84 8.78 -4.91
CA ARG A 69 -3.80 7.59 -4.05
C ARG A 69 -4.50 6.39 -4.70
N ARG A 70 -5.60 6.63 -5.42
CA ARG A 70 -6.30 5.57 -6.17
C ARG A 70 -5.41 5.00 -7.27
N ILE A 71 -4.76 5.85 -8.06
CA ILE A 71 -3.83 5.43 -9.12
C ILE A 71 -2.65 4.68 -8.51
N LEU A 72 -2.06 5.19 -7.42
CA LEU A 72 -0.96 4.51 -6.74
C LEU A 72 -1.37 3.12 -6.22
N GLY A 73 -2.58 3.00 -5.68
CA GLY A 73 -3.17 1.71 -5.30
C GLY A 73 -3.30 0.75 -6.49
N LEU A 74 -3.85 1.21 -7.62
CA LEU A 74 -3.95 0.40 -8.85
C LEU A 74 -2.58 -0.08 -9.34
N VAL A 75 -1.61 0.83 -9.40
CA VAL A 75 -0.25 0.55 -9.88
C VAL A 75 0.43 -0.51 -8.99
N ILE A 76 0.30 -0.38 -7.67
CA ILE A 76 0.84 -1.38 -6.73
C ILE A 76 0.12 -2.72 -6.88
N LEU A 77 -1.21 -2.71 -7.03
CA LEU A 77 -1.99 -3.94 -7.22
C LEU A 77 -1.53 -4.70 -8.48
N LEU A 78 -1.33 -4.00 -9.59
CA LEU A 78 -0.82 -4.59 -10.83
C LEU A 78 0.60 -5.16 -10.67
N MET A 79 1.50 -4.44 -9.98
CA MET A 79 2.85 -4.95 -9.69
C MET A 79 2.83 -6.24 -8.86
N ILE A 80 1.98 -6.29 -7.83
CA ILE A 80 1.80 -7.49 -7.00
C ILE A 80 1.27 -8.64 -7.86
N SER A 81 0.25 -8.41 -8.69
CA SER A 81 -0.29 -9.42 -9.59
C SER A 81 0.76 -9.95 -10.57
N VAL A 82 1.55 -9.08 -11.22
CA VAL A 82 2.63 -9.51 -12.12
C VAL A 82 3.69 -10.31 -11.38
N SER A 83 4.01 -9.93 -10.13
CA SER A 83 4.96 -10.67 -9.30
C SER A 83 4.50 -12.09 -8.95
N PHE A 84 3.20 -12.39 -8.99
CA PHE A 84 2.69 -13.75 -8.78
C PHE A 84 2.85 -14.66 -9.99
N PHE A 85 2.94 -14.11 -11.21
CA PHE A 85 3.07 -14.86 -12.45
C PHE A 85 4.53 -15.04 -12.92
N LYS A 86 5.49 -14.54 -12.14
CA LYS A 86 6.92 -14.63 -12.39
C LYS A 86 7.54 -15.76 -11.59
#